data_AF-A0A561EAA0-F1
#
_entry.id   AF-A0A561EAA0-F1
#
_cell.length_a   1.000
_cell.length_b   1.000
_cell.length_c   1.000
_cell.angle_alpha   90.00
_cell.angle_beta   90.00
_cell.angle_gamma   90.00
#
_symmetry.space_group_name_H-M   'P 1'
#
loop_
_entity.id
_entity.type
_entity.pdbx_description
1 polymer ?
#
loop_
_entity_poly.entity_id
_entity_poly.type
_entity_poly.pdbx_seq_one_letter_code
_entity_poly.pdbx_strand_id
1 'polypeptide(L)'
;MSGAPVALASVKTFDQLYSELTTKAQDRPGDSGTVRELDAGVHFIGKKVVEEAAEVWMAAEYEGTERTAEEISQLLYHLQVLMVAQGISLEDVYAHL
;
A
#
# COMPACT_ATOMS: atom_id res chain seq x y z
N MET A 1 -26.40 11.65 2.75
CA MET A 1 -25.30 12.57 2.37
C MET A 1 -24.65 11.98 1.13
N SER A 2 -24.94 12.55 -0.04
CA SER A 2 -24.48 12.04 -1.34
C SER A 2 -23.02 12.43 -1.53
N GLY A 3 -22.10 11.48 -1.42
CA GLY A 3 -20.70 11.71 -1.76
C GLY A 3 -20.57 12.00 -3.25
N ALA A 4 -20.02 13.16 -3.60
CA ALA A 4 -19.70 13.48 -4.99
C ALA A 4 -18.73 12.42 -5.56
N PRO A 5 -18.85 12.04 -6.84
CA PRO A 5 -17.92 11.09 -7.44
C PRO A 5 -16.52 11.70 -7.41
N VAL A 6 -15.60 11.07 -6.69
CA VAL A 6 -14.18 11.41 -6.75
C VAL A 6 -13.76 11.26 -8.21
N ALA A 7 -13.32 12.35 -8.83
CA ALA A 7 -12.87 12.32 -10.21
C ALA A 7 -11.71 11.32 -10.32
N LEU A 8 -11.90 10.24 -11.10
CA LEU A 8 -10.92 9.16 -11.30
C LEU A 8 -9.54 9.66 -11.78
N ALA A 9 -9.44 10.88 -12.30
CA ALA A 9 -8.17 11.53 -12.64
C ALA A 9 -7.24 11.79 -11.43
N SER A 10 -7.76 11.73 -10.20
CA SER A 10 -6.99 11.91 -8.96
C SER A 10 -6.68 10.60 -8.22
N VAL A 11 -7.21 9.46 -8.68
CA VAL A 11 -7.06 8.16 -8.01
C VAL A 11 -5.92 7.41 -8.68
N LYS A 12 -4.89 7.04 -7.91
CA LYS A 12 -3.80 6.19 -8.41
C LYS A 12 -4.34 4.78 -8.60
N THR A 13 -4.09 4.18 -9.75
CA THR A 13 -4.31 2.73 -9.92
C THR A 13 -3.29 1.93 -9.11
N PHE A 14 -3.56 0.64 -8.91
CA PHE A 14 -2.62 -0.26 -8.24
C PHE A 14 -1.23 -0.23 -8.89
N ASP A 15 -1.19 -0.27 -10.23
CA ASP A 15 0.05 -0.21 -11.02
C ASP A 15 0.75 1.15 -10.93
N GLN A 16 0.00 2.25 -10.90
CA GLN A 16 0.55 3.60 -10.73
C GLN A 16 1.17 3.79 -9.36
N LEU A 17 0.53 3.26 -8.30
CA LEU A 17 1.11 3.26 -6.97
C LEU A 17 2.44 2.50 -6.96
N TYR A 18 2.48 1.29 -7.52
CA TYR A 18 3.70 0.46 -7.53
C TYR A 18 4.84 1.15 -8.28
N SER A 19 4.53 1.74 -9.43
CA SER A 19 5.48 2.54 -10.22
C SER A 19 6.05 3.70 -9.40
N GLU A 20 5.19 4.46 -8.70
CA GLU A 20 5.63 5.54 -7.83
C GLU A 20 6.51 5.08 -6.67
N LEU A 21 6.15 3.96 -6.01
CA LEU A 21 6.94 3.40 -4.91
C LEU A 21 8.32 2.94 -5.40
N THR A 22 8.37 2.35 -6.59
CA THR A 22 9.62 1.96 -7.26
C THR A 22 10.48 3.19 -7.57
N THR A 23 9.90 4.26 -8.11
CA THR A 23 10.60 5.53 -8.33
C THR A 23 11.11 6.13 -7.02
N LYS A 24 10.30 6.16 -5.95
CA LYS A 24 10.72 6.63 -4.63
C LYS A 24 11.88 5.81 -4.06
N ALA A 25 11.89 4.51 -4.28
CA ALA A 25 12.99 3.64 -3.85
C ALA A 25 14.30 3.96 -4.57
N GLN A 26 14.24 4.39 -5.83
CA GLN A 26 15.38 4.82 -6.64
C GLN A 26 15.85 6.23 -6.30
N ASP A 27 14.93 7.20 -6.32
CA ASP A 27 15.22 8.63 -6.17
C ASP A 27 15.50 9.03 -4.72
N ARG A 28 15.01 8.23 -3.77
CA ARG A 28 15.20 8.40 -2.32
C ARG A 28 14.94 9.83 -1.79
N PRO A 29 13.78 10.44 -2.06
CA PRO A 29 13.45 11.78 -1.53
C PRO A 29 13.42 11.79 0.01
N GLY A 30 14.03 12.81 0.61
CA GLY A 30 14.35 12.82 2.04
C GLY A 30 13.16 12.83 3.02
N ASP A 31 11.97 13.21 2.57
CA ASP A 31 10.74 13.25 3.38
C ASP A 31 9.81 12.03 3.16
N SER A 32 10.19 11.10 2.28
CA SER A 32 9.36 9.95 1.90
C SER A 32 9.20 8.91 3.02
N GLY A 33 7.94 8.61 3.36
CA GLY A 33 7.59 7.49 4.24
C GLY A 33 8.08 6.15 3.68
N THR A 34 7.91 5.93 2.39
CA THR A 34 8.38 4.73 1.68
C THR A 34 9.88 4.51 1.87
N VAL A 35 10.69 5.56 1.74
CA VAL A 35 12.14 5.46 1.92
C VAL A 35 12.49 5.09 3.36
N ARG A 36 11.81 5.69 4.35
CA ARG A 36 12.01 5.34 5.77
C ARG A 36 11.68 3.87 6.06
N GLU A 37 10.62 3.33 5.47
CA GLU A 37 10.26 1.92 5.64
C GLU A 37 11.26 0.98 4.99
N LEU A 38 11.70 1.30 3.77
CA LEU A 38 12.75 0.54 3.08
C LEU A 38 14.06 0.51 3.88
N ASP A 39 14.44 1.66 4.46
CA ASP A 39 15.63 1.78 5.31
C ASP A 39 15.49 1.02 6.63
N ALA A 40 14.27 0.93 7.18
CA ALA A 40 13.97 0.12 8.36
C ALA A 40 13.97 -1.39 8.07
N GLY A 41 13.87 -1.78 6.80
CA GLY A 41 14.06 -3.14 6.32
C GLY A 41 12.82 -4.04 6.41
N VAL A 42 12.96 -5.23 5.83
CA VAL A 42 11.87 -6.20 5.59
C VAL A 42 11.11 -6.57 6.86
N HIS A 43 11.79 -6.68 8.01
CA HIS A 43 11.14 -7.01 9.28
C HIS A 43 10.17 -5.91 9.74
N PHE A 44 10.54 -4.64 9.55
CA PHE A 44 9.66 -3.52 9.87
C PHE A 44 8.44 -3.51 8.95
N ILE A 45 8.67 -3.63 7.64
CA ILE A 45 7.60 -3.63 6.62
C ILE A 45 6.64 -4.81 6.87
N GLY A 46 7.16 -5.99 7.14
CA GLY A 46 6.35 -7.18 7.44
C GLY A 46 5.47 -7.02 8.67
N LYS A 47 5.93 -6.31 9.71
CA LYS A 47 5.08 -5.97 10.86
C LYS A 47 3.92 -5.08 10.45
N LYS A 48 4.17 -4.05 9.64
CA LYS A 48 3.11 -3.18 9.11
C LYS A 48 2.09 -3.96 8.28
N VAL A 49 2.52 -4.87 7.40
CA VAL A 49 1.59 -5.73 6.66
C VAL A 49 0.68 -6.54 7.59
N VAL A 50 1.23 -7.12 8.67
CA VAL A 50 0.42 -7.89 9.65
C VAL A 50 -0.52 -6.99 10.46
N GLU A 51 -0.05 -5.80 10.85
CA GLU A 51 -0.84 -4.77 11.54
C GLU A 51 -2.05 -4.36 10.70
N GLU A 52 -1.83 -3.93 9.47
CA GLU A 52 -2.92 -3.52 8.57
C GLU A 52 -3.87 -4.69 8.24
N ALA A 53 -3.36 -5.91 8.11
CA ALA A 53 -4.22 -7.08 7.88
C ALA A 53 -5.17 -7.33 9.05
N ALA A 54 -4.70 -7.11 10.29
CA ALA A 54 -5.55 -7.18 11.47
C ALA A 54 -6.56 -6.03 11.50
N GLU A 55 -6.13 -4.80 11.17
CA GLU A 55 -7.01 -3.63 11.11
C GLU A 55 -8.09 -3.75 10.03
N VAL A 56 -7.75 -4.27 8.84
CA VAL A 56 -8.73 -4.59 7.78
C VAL A 56 -9.83 -5.50 8.29
N TRP A 57 -9.45 -6.59 9.00
CA TRP A 57 -10.44 -7.51 9.55
C TRP A 57 -11.32 -6.83 10.60
N MET A 58 -10.71 -6.10 11.54
CA MET A 58 -11.44 -5.39 12.58
C MET A 58 -12.39 -4.33 12.01
N ALA A 59 -11.94 -3.54 11.03
CA ALA A 59 -12.74 -2.51 10.39
C ALA A 59 -13.91 -3.11 9.60
N ALA A 60 -13.68 -4.21 8.90
CA ALA A 60 -14.71 -4.92 8.14
C ALA A 60 -15.83 -5.46 9.04
N GLU A 61 -15.46 -5.96 10.23
CA GLU A 61 -16.42 -6.54 11.17
C GLU A 61 -17.16 -5.47 12.00
N TYR A 62 -16.47 -4.36 12.35
CA TYR A 62 -16.95 -3.46 13.41
C TYR A 62 -17.07 -1.97 13.04
N GLU A 63 -16.44 -1.50 11.96
CA GLU A 63 -16.27 -0.05 11.72
C GLU A 63 -16.87 0.43 10.39
N GLY A 64 -17.27 -0.49 9.52
CA GLY A 64 -18.03 -0.21 8.30
C GLY A 64 -17.16 0.10 7.08
N THR A 65 -17.83 0.34 5.95
CA THR A 65 -17.20 0.28 4.62
C THR A 65 -16.16 1.36 4.36
N GLU A 66 -16.35 2.56 4.92
CA GLU A 66 -15.39 3.66 4.73
C GLU A 66 -14.06 3.36 5.42
N ARG A 67 -14.11 2.99 6.70
CA ARG A 67 -12.91 2.63 7.45
C ARG A 67 -12.24 1.36 6.91
N THR A 68 -13.04 0.37 6.52
CA THR A 68 -12.51 -0.84 5.85
C THR A 68 -11.73 -0.48 4.58
N ALA A 69 -12.25 0.43 3.75
CA ALA A 69 -11.57 0.85 2.53
C ALA A 69 -10.25 1.59 2.83
N GLU A 70 -10.21 2.37 3.91
CA GLU A 70 -9.00 3.02 4.40
C GLU A 70 -7.93 1.98 4.78
N GLU A 71 -8.26 0.99 5.60
CA GLU A 71 -7.28 -0.04 6.00
C GLU A 71 -6.83 -0.91 4.83
N ILE A 72 -7.74 -1.24 3.90
CA ILE A 72 -7.35 -1.94 2.67
C ILE A 72 -6.35 -1.10 1.87
N SER A 73 -6.53 0.23 1.81
CA SER A 73 -5.60 1.09 1.10
C SER A 73 -4.20 1.09 1.74
N GLN A 74 -4.13 1.09 3.08
CA GLN A 74 -2.88 1.03 3.83
C GLN A 74 -2.20 -0.34 3.66
N LEU A 75 -2.97 -1.43 3.74
CA LEU A 75 -2.48 -2.78 3.49
C LEU A 75 -1.88 -2.91 2.09
N LEU A 76 -2.58 -2.43 1.05
CA LEU A 76 -2.07 -2.49 -0.33
C LEU A 76 -0.79 -1.65 -0.50
N TYR A 77 -0.71 -0.49 0.15
CA TYR A 77 0.51 0.32 0.16
C TYR A 77 1.68 -0.46 0.80
N HIS A 78 1.55 -0.97 2.03
CA HIS A 78 2.64 -1.68 2.69
C HIS A 78 3.01 -2.99 2.00
N LEU A 79 2.04 -3.68 1.38
CA LEU A 79 2.31 -4.86 0.57
C LEU A 79 3.16 -4.54 -0.66
N GLN A 80 2.87 -3.43 -1.37
CA GLN A 80 3.71 -3.00 -2.48
C GLN A 80 5.08 -2.49 -2.03
N VAL A 81 5.21 -1.86 -0.85
CA VAL A 81 6.52 -1.54 -0.26
C VAL A 81 7.33 -2.82 0.01
N LEU A 82 6.68 -3.88 0.51
CA LEU A 82 7.32 -5.19 0.70
C LEU A 82 7.78 -5.79 -0.62
N MET A 83 6.97 -5.70 -1.68
CA MET A 83 7.35 -6.15 -3.02
C MET A 83 8.63 -5.44 -3.49
N VAL A 84 8.69 -4.11 -3.38
CA VAL A 84 9.88 -3.32 -3.73
C VAL A 84 11.09 -3.73 -2.89
N ALA A 85 10.92 -3.93 -1.57
CA ALA A 85 11.99 -4.35 -0.67
C ALA A 85 12.53 -5.76 -0.97
N GLN A 86 11.73 -6.62 -1.61
CA GLN A 86 12.10 -7.99 -1.99
C GLN A 86 12.46 -8.13 -3.48
N GLY A 87 12.32 -7.06 -4.28
CA GLY A 87 12.55 -7.11 -5.72
C GLY A 87 11.50 -7.94 -6.47
N ILE A 88 10.27 -8.02 -5.97
CA ILE A 88 9.15 -8.73 -6.59
C ILE A 88 8.39 -7.75 -7.49
N SER A 89 8.25 -8.07 -8.77
CA SER A 89 7.51 -7.25 -9.74
C SER A 89 6.00 -7.47 -9.67
N LEU A 90 5.22 -6.58 -10.29
CA LEU A 90 3.77 -6.81 -10.47
C LEU A 90 3.53 -8.03 -11.34
N GLU A 91 4.35 -8.23 -12.38
CA GLU A 91 4.28 -9.38 -13.27
C GLU A 91 4.47 -10.70 -12.50
N ASP A 92 5.42 -10.75 -11.55
CA ASP A 92 5.63 -11.91 -10.69
C ASP A 92 4.36 -12.22 -9.88
N VAL A 93 3.68 -11.21 -9.32
CA VAL A 93 2.45 -11.40 -8.54
C VAL A 93 1.27 -11.77 -9.45
N TYR A 94 1.10 -11.08 -10.57
CA TYR A 94 0.00 -11.30 -11.52
C TYR A 94 0.07 -12.67 -12.19
N ALA A 95 1.25 -13.28 -12.31
CA ALA A 95 1.40 -14.66 -12.78
C ALA A 95 0.73 -15.70 -11.87
N HIS A 96 0.31 -15.31 -10.65
CA HIS A 96 -0.35 -16.18 -9.68
C HIS A 96 -1.85 -15.90 -9.47
N LEU A 97 -2.44 -14.95 -10.21
CA LEU A 97 -3.86 -14.57 -10.13
C LEU A 97 -4.67 -15.17 -11.29
#